data_AF-A0A841HM75-F1
#
_entry.id   AF-A0A841HM75-F1
#
_cell.length_a   1.000
_cell.length_b   1.000
_cell.length_c   1.000
_cell.angle_alpha   90.00
_cell.angle_beta   90.00
_cell.angle_gamma   90.00
#
_symmetry.space_group_name_H-M   'P 1'
#
loop_
_entity.id
_entity.type
_entity.pdbx_description
1 polymer ?
#
loop_
_entity_poly.entity_id
_entity_poly.type
_entity_poly.pdbx_seq_one_letter_code
_entity_poly.pdbx_strand_id
1 'polypeptide(L)'
;MTSALWVGALVILTALSAFFDAKGFVYAAQSWRDGTLSLSIALLALLYFVGGVSVYIGTIGIQHKLGVNSATLQTLFWFAMTIIGIALLDGTIAGWSTVQKSVGIAVTAGIGWLLVSAGGGH
;
A
#
# COMPACT_ATOMS: atom_id res chain seq x y z
N MET A 1 -2.04 19.41 19.70
CA MET A 1 -3.22 18.51 19.66
C MET A 1 -3.72 18.28 18.24
N THR A 2 -3.86 19.32 17.42
CA THR A 2 -4.24 19.22 15.99
C THR A 2 -3.32 18.33 15.15
N SER A 3 -2.00 18.41 15.35
CA SER A 3 -1.03 17.57 14.61
C SER A 3 -1.19 16.07 14.87
N ALA A 4 -1.42 15.66 16.12
CA ALA A 4 -1.61 14.26 16.47
C ALA A 4 -2.87 13.65 15.83
N LEU A 5 -3.96 14.44 15.75
CA LEU A 5 -5.19 14.02 15.07
C LEU A 5 -4.96 13.84 13.57
N TRP A 6 -4.21 14.74 12.92
CA TRP A 6 -3.86 14.61 11.50
C TRP A 6 -2.98 13.39 11.23
N VAL A 7 -1.98 13.14 12.09
CA VAL A 7 -1.13 11.95 11.97
C VAL A 7 -1.95 10.66 12.15
N GLY A 8 -2.82 10.60 13.17
CA GLY A 8 -3.71 9.46 13.38
C GLY A 8 -4.64 9.23 12.19
N ALA A 9 -5.27 10.28 11.68
CA ALA A 9 -6.13 10.21 10.49
C ALA A 9 -5.35 9.76 9.25
N LEU A 10 -4.12 10.26 9.05
CA LEU A 10 -3.24 9.83 7.96
C LEU A 10 -2.97 8.33 8.03
N VAL A 11 -2.59 7.82 9.22
CA VAL A 11 -2.31 6.39 9.40
C VAL A 11 -3.54 5.54 9.10
N ILE A 12 -4.70 5.89 9.66
CA ILE A 12 -5.94 5.12 9.48
C ILE A 12 -6.40 5.14 8.02
N LEU A 13 -6.42 6.31 7.38
CA LEU A 13 -6.88 6.44 6.00
C LEU A 13 -5.90 5.79 5.02
N THR A 14 -4.59 5.88 5.28
CA THR A 14 -3.59 5.19 4.45
C THR A 14 -3.73 3.68 4.58
N ALA A 15 -3.92 3.16 5.80
CA ALA A 15 -4.15 1.73 6.02
C ALA A 15 -5.44 1.26 5.34
N LEU A 16 -6.51 2.05 5.40
CA LEU A 16 -7.77 1.74 4.72
C LEU A 16 -7.59 1.71 3.21
N SER A 17 -6.97 2.74 2.64
CA SER A 17 -6.63 2.81 1.20
C SER A 17 -5.79 1.61 0.76
N ALA A 18 -4.70 1.34 1.49
CA ALA A 18 -3.81 0.22 1.22
C ALA A 18 -4.51 -1.14 1.32
N PHE A 19 -5.48 -1.29 2.23
CA PHE A 19 -6.30 -2.50 2.32
C PHE A 19 -7.19 -2.70 1.08
N PHE A 20 -7.82 -1.64 0.57
CA PHE A 20 -8.57 -1.70 -0.68
C PHE A 20 -7.66 -2.08 -1.85
N ASP A 21 -6.51 -1.43 -1.99
CA ASP A 21 -5.57 -1.71 -3.08
C ASP A 21 -4.97 -3.12 -2.97
N ALA A 22 -4.67 -3.60 -1.76
CA ALA A 22 -4.21 -4.96 -1.54
C ALA A 22 -5.24 -6.00 -2.02
N LYS A 23 -6.54 -5.79 -1.73
CA LYS A 23 -7.61 -6.62 -2.30
C LYS A 23 -7.67 -6.50 -3.82
N GLY A 24 -7.53 -5.29 -4.35
CA GLY A 24 -7.45 -5.03 -5.79
C GLY A 24 -6.36 -5.88 -6.46
N PHE A 25 -5.15 -5.90 -5.90
CA PHE A 25 -4.04 -6.72 -6.38
C PHE A 25 -4.32 -8.22 -6.28
N VAL A 26 -4.87 -8.69 -5.16
CA VAL A 26 -5.21 -10.11 -4.97
C VAL A 26 -6.26 -10.57 -5.99
N TYR A 27 -7.33 -9.79 -6.21
CA TYR A 27 -8.31 -10.12 -7.24
C TYR A 27 -7.75 -9.98 -8.66
N ALA A 28 -6.93 -8.97 -8.93
CA ALA A 28 -6.29 -8.80 -10.24
C ALA A 28 -5.43 -10.02 -10.60
N ALA A 29 -4.66 -10.56 -9.65
CA ALA A 29 -3.86 -11.77 -9.84
C ALA A 29 -4.73 -13.01 -10.15
N GLN A 30 -5.99 -13.01 -9.70
CA GLN A 30 -6.95 -14.09 -9.93
C GLN A 30 -7.84 -13.87 -11.17
N SER A 31 -7.71 -12.73 -11.86
CA SER A 31 -8.58 -12.37 -12.97
C SER A 31 -8.36 -13.22 -14.22
N TRP A 32 -7.15 -13.73 -14.40
CA TRP A 32 -6.82 -14.70 -15.45
C TRP A 32 -6.75 -16.09 -14.84
N ARG A 33 -7.62 -17.01 -15.27
CA ARG A 33 -7.60 -18.42 -14.88
C ARG A 33 -7.73 -19.31 -16.11
N ASP A 34 -6.89 -20.32 -16.19
CA ASP A 34 -6.87 -21.30 -17.29
C ASP A 34 -6.79 -20.66 -18.69
N GLY A 35 -6.04 -19.55 -18.80
CA GLY A 35 -5.87 -18.79 -20.05
C GLY A 35 -7.07 -17.91 -20.44
N THR A 36 -8.12 -17.85 -19.63
CA THR A 36 -9.31 -17.02 -19.86
C THR A 36 -9.41 -15.88 -18.85
N LEU A 37 -9.87 -14.72 -19.32
CA LEU A 37 -10.12 -13.56 -18.47
C LEU A 37 -11.52 -13.65 -17.86
N SER A 38 -11.57 -13.74 -16.53
CA SER A 38 -12.80 -13.56 -15.75
C SER A 38 -13.10 -12.07 -15.58
N LEU A 39 -14.00 -11.56 -16.42
CA LEU A 39 -14.39 -10.15 -16.40
C LEU A 39 -14.98 -9.71 -15.05
N SER A 40 -15.72 -10.60 -14.37
CA SER A 40 -16.30 -10.30 -13.06
C SER A 40 -15.23 -10.05 -12.00
N ILE A 41 -14.17 -10.87 -11.97
CA ILE A 41 -13.05 -10.71 -11.04
C ILE A 41 -12.24 -9.46 -11.40
N ALA A 42 -12.01 -9.22 -12.70
CA ALA A 42 -11.32 -8.03 -13.17
C ALA A 42 -12.05 -6.73 -12.77
N LEU A 43 -13.37 -6.67 -12.97
CA LEU A 43 -14.19 -5.53 -12.55
C LEU A 43 -14.19 -5.35 -11.03
N LEU A 44 -14.23 -6.44 -10.27
CA LEU A 44 -14.12 -6.38 -8.82
C LEU A 44 -12.77 -5.80 -8.38
N ALA A 45 -11.66 -6.25 -8.98
CA ALA A 45 -10.33 -5.71 -8.73
C ALA A 45 -10.27 -4.20 -9.01
N LEU A 46 -10.82 -3.77 -10.15
CA LEU A 46 -10.90 -2.35 -10.51
C LEU A 46 -11.72 -1.53 -9.50
N LEU A 47 -12.85 -2.06 -9.02
CA LEU A 47 -13.66 -1.40 -8.00
C LEU A 47 -12.87 -1.18 -6.71
N TYR A 48 -12.10 -2.19 -6.29
CA TYR A 48 -11.20 -2.08 -5.14
C TYR A 48 -10.14 -1.01 -5.34
N PHE A 49 -9.47 -0.96 -6.51
CA PHE A 49 -8.49 0.08 -6.82
C PHE A 49 -9.10 1.49 -6.85
N VAL A 50 -10.28 1.65 -7.46
CA VAL A 50 -10.98 2.95 -7.46
C VAL A 50 -11.26 3.39 -6.02
N GLY A 51 -11.72 2.48 -5.16
CA GLY A 51 -11.91 2.75 -3.74
C GLY A 51 -10.61 3.15 -3.04
N GLY A 52 -9.55 2.35 -3.22
CA GLY A 52 -8.24 2.57 -2.59
C GLY A 52 -7.60 3.89 -3.00
N VAL A 53 -7.55 4.18 -4.30
CA VAL A 53 -7.04 5.45 -4.86
C VAL A 53 -7.88 6.64 -4.39
N SER A 54 -9.22 6.51 -4.33
CA SER A 54 -10.08 7.59 -3.84
C SER A 54 -9.78 7.96 -2.39
N VAL A 55 -9.59 6.95 -1.52
CA VAL A 55 -9.19 7.18 -0.13
C VAL A 55 -7.76 7.75 -0.07
N TYR A 56 -6.83 7.25 -0.90
CA TYR A 56 -5.45 7.72 -0.96
C TYR A 56 -5.36 9.21 -1.30
N ILE A 57 -6.13 9.69 -2.28
CA ILE A 57 -6.19 11.11 -2.66
C ILE A 57 -6.60 11.97 -1.44
N GLY A 58 -7.52 11.49 -0.61
CA GLY A 58 -7.85 12.14 0.66
C GLY A 58 -6.67 12.25 1.62
N THR A 59 -5.79 11.25 1.65
CA THR A 59 -4.57 11.28 2.47
C THR A 59 -3.57 12.33 1.99
N ILE A 60 -3.43 12.55 0.68
CA ILE A 60 -2.52 13.56 0.10
C ILE A 60 -2.81 14.96 0.69
N GLY A 61 -4.08 15.32 0.85
CA GLY A 61 -4.46 16.59 1.47
C GLY A 61 -3.98 16.73 2.93
N ILE A 62 -3.92 15.62 3.68
CA ILE A 62 -3.36 15.60 5.04
C ILE A 62 -1.84 15.66 4.99
N GLN A 63 -1.21 14.95 4.05
CA GLN A 63 0.24 14.93 3.87
C GLN A 63 0.80 16.32 3.53
N HIS A 64 0.13 17.08 2.65
CA HIS A 64 0.48 18.49 2.39
C HIS A 64 0.40 19.36 3.64
N LYS A 65 -0.62 19.20 4.49
CA LYS A 65 -0.74 19.93 5.76
C LYS A 65 0.37 19.60 6.75
N LEU A 66 0.96 18.41 6.63
CA LEU A 66 2.11 17.96 7.42
C LEU A 66 3.45 18.29 6.75
N GLY A 67 3.45 19.02 5.63
CA GLY A 67 4.65 19.45 4.91
C GLY A 67 5.23 18.41 3.95
N VAL A 68 4.56 17.28 3.75
CA VAL A 68 5.02 16.21 2.85
C VAL A 68 4.46 16.47 1.46
N ASN A 69 5.26 17.07 0.58
CA ASN A 69 4.86 17.44 -0.80
C ASN A 69 5.49 16.56 -1.89
N SER A 70 6.49 15.75 -1.55
CA SER A 70 7.13 14.83 -2.48
C SER A 70 6.21 13.63 -2.75
N ALA A 71 5.85 13.41 -4.02
CA ALA A 71 5.05 12.26 -4.43
C ALA A 71 5.73 10.93 -4.01
N THR A 72 7.06 10.87 -4.02
CA THR A 72 7.83 9.71 -3.58
C THR A 72 7.62 9.44 -2.09
N LEU A 73 7.72 10.47 -1.24
CA LEU A 73 7.47 10.31 0.19
C LEU A 73 5.99 10.00 0.47
N GLN A 74 5.07 10.60 -0.30
CA GLN A 74 3.65 10.38 -0.14
C GLN A 74 3.20 8.95 -0.46
N THR A 75 3.85 8.33 -1.45
CA THR A 75 3.51 6.97 -1.91
C THR A 75 4.21 5.90 -1.09
N LEU A 76 5.36 6.20 -0.47
CA LEU A 76 6.15 5.25 0.31
C LEU A 76 5.33 4.53 1.38
N PHE A 77 4.63 5.30 2.20
CA PHE A 77 3.91 4.78 3.35
C PHE A 77 2.72 3.90 2.92
N TRP A 78 1.99 4.36 1.91
CA TRP A 78 0.92 3.59 1.26
C TRP A 78 1.47 2.29 0.67
N PHE A 79 2.56 2.34 -0.09
CA PHE A 79 3.15 1.19 -0.77
C PHE A 79 3.57 0.09 0.22
N ALA A 80 4.21 0.46 1.32
CA ALA A 80 4.58 -0.47 2.38
C ALA A 80 3.36 -1.16 2.99
N MET A 81 2.31 -0.40 3.31
CA MET A 81 1.07 -0.96 3.85
C MET A 81 0.36 -1.88 2.84
N THR A 82 0.35 -1.52 1.56
CA THR A 82 -0.28 -2.32 0.50
C THR A 82 0.43 -3.66 0.33
N ILE A 83 1.77 -3.68 0.27
CA ILE A 83 2.54 -4.93 0.17
C ILE A 83 2.27 -5.84 1.36
N ILE A 84 2.31 -5.29 2.58
CA ILE A 84 1.99 -6.05 3.80
C ILE A 84 0.56 -6.60 3.71
N GLY A 85 -0.40 -5.77 3.28
CA GLY A 85 -1.79 -6.17 3.08
C GLY A 85 -1.94 -7.34 2.10
N ILE A 86 -1.28 -7.28 0.94
CA ILE A 86 -1.30 -8.36 -0.06
C ILE A 86 -0.79 -9.65 0.57
N ALA A 87 0.35 -9.57 1.23
CA ALA A 87 1.05 -10.73 1.74
C ALA A 87 0.31 -11.39 2.93
N LEU A 88 -0.50 -10.61 3.67
CA LEU A 88 -1.45 -11.13 4.66
C LEU A 88 -2.69 -11.76 4.01
N LEU A 89 -3.26 -11.13 2.99
CA LEU A 89 -4.49 -11.59 2.33
C LEU A 89 -4.29 -12.86 1.48
N ASP A 90 -3.14 -12.96 0.80
CA ASP A 90 -2.77 -14.12 0.00
C ASP A 90 -2.25 -15.29 0.87
N GLY A 91 -2.07 -15.06 2.18
CA GLY A 91 -1.65 -16.08 3.14
C GLY A 91 -0.22 -16.60 2.95
N THR A 92 0.51 -16.11 1.94
CA THR A 92 1.85 -16.59 1.57
C THR A 92 2.87 -16.37 2.70
N ILE A 93 2.75 -15.30 3.49
CA ILE A 93 3.62 -15.05 4.65
C ILE A 93 3.54 -16.16 5.70
N ALA A 94 2.39 -16.81 5.86
CA ALA A 94 2.24 -17.89 6.83
C ALA A 94 3.15 -19.08 6.48
N GLY A 95 3.39 -19.31 5.19
CA GLY A 95 4.27 -20.37 4.68
C GLY A 95 5.75 -19.97 4.60
N TRP A 96 6.12 -18.72 4.88
CA TRP A 96 7.51 -18.30 4.79
C TRP A 96 8.35 -18.87 5.93
N SER A 97 9.53 -19.37 5.57
CA SER A 97 10.61 -19.69 6.51
C SER A 97 11.07 -18.45 7.27
N THR A 98 11.72 -18.65 8.43
CA THR A 98 12.30 -17.55 9.22
C THR A 98 13.25 -16.69 8.39
N VAL A 99 14.05 -17.31 7.51
CA VAL A 99 14.99 -16.60 6.62
C VAL A 99 14.23 -15.70 5.63
N GLN A 100 13.17 -16.18 5.00
CA GLN A 100 12.36 -15.38 4.06
C GLN A 100 11.72 -14.18 4.76
N LYS A 101 11.22 -14.36 5.99
CA LYS A 101 10.69 -13.26 6.81
C LYS A 101 11.77 -12.22 7.10
N SER A 102 12.96 -12.64 7.51
CA SER A 102 14.10 -11.74 7.78
C SER A 102 14.54 -10.97 6.53
N VAL A 103 14.63 -11.63 5.37
CA VAL A 103 14.96 -10.99 4.10
C VAL A 103 13.88 -9.98 3.71
N GLY A 104 12.59 -10.33 3.84
CA GLY A 104 11.48 -9.43 3.55
C GLY A 104 11.53 -8.16 4.41
N ILE A 105 11.82 -8.30 5.71
CA ILE A 105 11.99 -7.17 6.63
C ILE A 105 13.18 -6.29 6.19
N ALA A 106 14.34 -6.91 5.90
CA ALA A 106 15.54 -6.20 5.51
C ALA A 106 15.37 -5.42 4.19
N VAL A 107 14.75 -6.05 3.18
CA VAL A 107 14.47 -5.41 1.89
C VAL A 107 13.49 -4.26 2.05
N THR A 108 12.40 -4.45 2.80
CA THR A 108 11.40 -3.39 3.04
C THR A 108 12.03 -2.21 3.77
N ALA A 109 12.87 -2.47 4.78
CA ALA A 109 13.61 -1.43 5.49
C ALA A 109 14.61 -0.71 4.57
N GLY A 110 15.33 -1.45 3.72
CA GLY A 110 16.27 -0.88 2.74
C GLY A 110 15.61 0.02 1.71
N ILE A 111 14.46 -0.41 1.15
CA ILE A 111 13.65 0.41 0.24
C ILE A 111 13.13 1.65 0.96
N GLY A 112 12.62 1.50 2.19
CA GLY A 112 12.20 2.62 3.04
C GLY A 112 13.30 3.65 3.25
N TRP A 113 14.49 3.18 3.60
CA TRP A 113 15.68 4.03 3.78
C TRP A 113 16.06 4.76 2.49
N LEU A 114 16.12 4.04 1.36
CA LEU A 114 16.46 4.62 0.06
C LEU A 114 15.49 5.72 -0.35
N LEU A 115 14.18 5.50 -0.15
CA LEU A 115 13.16 6.46 -0.56
C LEU A 115 13.12 7.70 0.35
N VAL A 116 13.43 7.56 1.64
CA VAL A 116 13.61 8.70 2.54
C VAL A 116 14.89 9.48 2.21
N SER A 117 16.00 8.79 2.00
CA SER A 117 17.30 9.43 1.71
C SER A 117 17.35 10.10 0.33
N ALA A 118 16.72 9.51 -0.69
CA ALA A 118 16.59 10.12 -2.01
C ALA A 118 15.52 11.23 -2.04
N GLY A 119 14.45 11.09 -1.25
CA GLY A 119 13.33 12.05 -1.21
C GLY A 119 13.59 13.31 -0.36
N GLY A 120 14.54 13.27 0.57
CA GLY A 120 14.92 14.41 1.42
C GLY A 120 15.99 15.34 0.84
N GLY A 121 16.46 15.08 -0.39
CA GLY A 121 17.51 15.86 -1.07
C GLY A 121 17.01 17.02 -1.95
N HIS A 122 15.72 17.35 -1.90
CA HIS A 122 15.11 18.44 -2.68
C HIS A 122 14.24 19.34 -1.80
#